data_AF-A0A966J1N4-F1
#
_entry.id   AF-A0A966J1N4-F1
#
_cell.length_a   1.000
_cell.length_b   1.000
_cell.length_c   1.000
_cell.angle_alpha   90.00
_cell.angle_beta   90.00
_cell.angle_gamma   90.00
#
_symmetry.space_group_name_H-M   'P 1'
#
loop_
_entity.id
_entity.type
_entity.pdbx_description
1 polymer ?
#
loop_
_entity_poly.entity_id
_entity_poly.type
_entity_poly.pdbx_seq_one_letter_code
_entity_poly.pdbx_strand_id
1 'polypeptide(L)' 'IDAAVQLQGGQGVQRGNVVESLYREIRALRIYEGATEVQKLIIGRDVLKAAS' A
#
# COMPACT_ATOMS: atom_id res chain seq x y z
N ILE A 1 -5.16 -6.47 0.13
CA ILE A 1 -6.57 -6.09 0.39
C ILE A 1 -7.22 -5.45 -0.84
N ASP A 2 -6.55 -4.53 -1.54
CA ASP A 2 -7.09 -3.91 -2.77
C ASP A 2 -7.62 -4.94 -3.80
N ALA A 3 -6.89 -6.02 -4.05
CA ALA A 3 -7.36 -7.11 -4.91
C ALA A 3 -8.61 -7.84 -4.36
N ALA A 4 -8.71 -8.03 -3.03
CA ALA A 4 -9.86 -8.65 -2.40
C ALA A 4 -11.10 -7.76 -2.46
N VAL A 5 -10.94 -6.44 -2.29
CA VAL A 5 -12.01 -5.44 -2.51
C VAL A 5 -12.51 -5.55 -3.94
N GLN A 6 -11.60 -5.58 -4.91
CA GLN A 6 -11.96 -5.64 -6.33
C GLN A 6 -12.68 -6.93 -6.70
N LEU A 7 -12.24 -8.07 -6.17
CA LEU A 7 -12.87 -9.38 -6.40
C LEU A 7 -14.28 -9.47 -5.80
N GLN A 8 -14.55 -8.78 -4.69
CA GLN A 8 -15.89 -8.74 -4.07
C GLN A 8 -16.82 -7.69 -4.69
N GLY A 9 -16.32 -6.85 -5.62
CA GLY A 9 -17.11 -5.81 -6.27
C GLY A 9 -17.78 -4.87 -5.27
N GLY A 10 -19.08 -4.58 -5.48
CA GLY A 10 -19.84 -3.68 -4.62
C GLY A 10 -19.90 -4.10 -3.14
N GLN A 11 -19.83 -5.41 -2.84
CA GLN A 11 -19.80 -5.88 -1.45
C GLN A 11 -18.47 -5.57 -0.77
N GLY A 12 -17.36 -5.52 -1.51
CA GLY A 12 -16.03 -5.24 -0.98
C GLY A 12 -15.87 -3.82 -0.42
N VAL A 13 -16.79 -2.91 -0.75
CA VAL A 13 -16.84 -1.52 -0.25
C VAL A 13 -18.05 -1.25 0.65
N GLN A 14 -18.88 -2.26 0.91
CA GLN A 14 -20.06 -2.10 1.76
C GLN A 14 -19.64 -2.06 3.23
N ARG A 15 -20.06 -0.99 3.95
CA ARG A 15 -19.80 -0.84 5.39
C ARG A 15 -20.27 -2.08 6.15
N GLY A 16 -19.40 -2.60 7.01
CA GLY A 16 -19.65 -3.80 7.81
C GLY A 16 -19.08 -5.08 7.20
N ASN A 17 -18.61 -5.04 5.95
CA ASN A 17 -17.80 -6.13 5.38
C ASN A 17 -16.39 -6.10 5.98
N VAL A 18 -15.85 -7.28 6.31
CA VAL A 18 -14.49 -7.46 6.80
C VAL A 18 -13.46 -6.88 5.82
N VAL A 19 -13.64 -7.10 4.51
CA VAL A 19 -12.72 -6.60 3.48
C VAL A 19 -12.72 -5.07 3.41
N GLU A 20 -13.88 -4.45 3.59
CA GLU A 20 -14.02 -2.99 3.67
C GLU A 20 -13.28 -2.42 4.89
N SER A 21 -13.40 -3.08 6.05
CA SER A 21 -12.76 -2.63 7.29
C SER A 21 -11.23 -2.74 7.20
N LEU A 22 -10.73 -3.88 6.72
CA LEU A 22 -9.31 -4.09 6.49
C LEU A 22 -8.74 -3.08 5.48
N TYR A 23 -9.49 -2.74 4.43
CA TYR A 23 -9.05 -1.76 3.43
C TYR A 23 -8.85 -0.37 4.04
N ARG A 24 -9.77 0.07 4.91
CA ARG A 24 -9.66 1.35 5.63
C ARG A 24 -8.46 1.38 6.57
N GLU A 25 -8.26 0.32 7.34
CA GLU A 25 -7.18 0.23 8.33
C GLU A 25 -5.80 0.36 7.68
N ILE A 26 -5.56 -0.34 6.57
CA ILE A 26 -4.23 -0.33 5.92
C ILE A 26 -4.03 0.87 4.98
N ARG A 27 -5.08 1.64 4.64
CA ARG A 27 -4.98 2.72 3.65
C ARG A 27 -4.00 3.81 4.07
N ALA A 28 -3.95 4.10 5.37
CA ALA A 28 -3.09 5.11 5.96
C ALA A 28 -1.60 4.70 5.93
N LEU A 29 -1.30 3.41 6.06
CA LEU A 29 0.08 2.90 6.07
C LEU A 29 0.85 3.23 4.79
N ARG A 30 0.15 3.36 3.65
CA ARG A 30 0.72 3.81 2.37
C ARG A 30 1.34 5.21 2.40
N ILE A 31 1.00 6.02 3.40
CA ILE A 31 1.54 7.38 3.59
C ILE A 31 2.51 7.39 4.77
N TYR A 32 2.17 6.71 5.87
CA TYR A 32 2.92 6.76 7.12
C TYR A 32 4.24 5.97 7.12
N GLU A 33 4.32 4.80 6.47
CA GLU A 33 5.54 3.97 6.51
C GLU A 33 6.61 4.36 5.47
N GLY A 34 6.51 5.58 4.96
CA GLY A 34 7.38 6.12 3.92
C GLY A 34 6.66 6.13 2.58
N ALA A 35 6.49 7.33 2.02
CA ALA A 35 6.09 7.46 0.63
C ALA A 35 7.04 6.62 -0.24
N THR A 36 6.48 5.88 -1.20
CA THR A 36 7.22 4.95 -2.06
C THR A 36 8.43 5.63 -2.71
N GLU A 37 8.32 6.93 -2.96
CA GLU A 37 9.35 7.82 -3.49
C GLU A 37 10.59 7.89 -2.59
N VAL A 38 10.42 7.99 -1.27
CA VAL A 38 11.55 8.04 -0.31
C VAL A 38 12.30 6.71 -0.32
N GLN A 39 11.59 5.58 -0.33
CA GLN A 39 12.23 4.27 -0.43
C GLN A 39 12.96 4.08 -1.76
N LYS A 40 12.35 4.50 -2.88
CA LYS A 40 13.00 4.46 -4.20
C LYS A 40 14.29 5.29 -4.23
N LEU A 41 14.31 6.47 -3.61
CA LEU A 41 15.51 7.30 -3.50
C LEU A 41 16.61 6.64 -2.65
N ILE A 42 16.25 6.01 -1.54
CA ILE A 42 17.20 5.27 -0.69
C ILE A 42 17.82 4.11 -1.48
N ILE A 43 16.99 3.26 -2.09
CA ILE A 43 17.44 2.12 -2.90
C ILE A 43 18.31 2.60 -4.06
N GLY A 44 17.89 3.63 -4.79
CA GLY A 44 18.65 4.17 -5.93
C GLY A 44 20.03 4.67 -5.52
N ARG A 45 20.13 5.37 -4.39
CA ARG A 45 21.42 5.82 -3.84
C ARG A 45 22.31 4.64 -3.46
N ASP A 46 21.76 3.60 -2.85
CA ASP A 46 22.53 2.43 -2.45
C ASP A 46 23.03 1.62 -3.66
N VAL A 47 22.20 1.51 -4.71
CA VAL A 47 22.60 0.92 -6.00
C VAL A 47 23.74 1.72 -6.64
N LEU A 48 23.67 3.06 -6.66
CA LEU A 48 24.73 3.90 -7.22
C LEU A 48 26.04 3.79 -6.42
N LYS A 49 25.97 3.69 -5.09
CA LYS A 49 27.14 3.47 -4.23
C LYS A 49 27.79 2.10 -4.44
N ALA A 50 27.01 1.07 -4.72
CA ALA A 50 27.55 -0.27 -4.97
C ALA A 50 28.21 -0.41 -6.35
N ALA A 51 27.84 0.46 -7.30
CA ALA A 51 28.37 0.47 -8.66
C ALA A 51 29.67 1.28 -8.82
N SER A 52 30.02 2.11 -7.83
CA SER A 52 31.26 2.89 -7.75
C SER A 52 32.31 2.17 -6.90
#